data_AF-A0A9D8FE44-F1
#
_entry.id   AF-A0A9D8FE44-F1
#
_cell.length_a   1.000
_cell.length_b   1.000
_cell.length_c   1.000
_cell.angle_alpha   90.00
_cell.angle_beta   90.00
_cell.angle_gamma   90.00
#
_symmetry.space_group_name_H-M   'P 1'
#
loop_
_entity.id
_entity.type
_entity.pdbx_description
1 polymer ?
#
loop_
_entity_poly.entity_id
_entity_poly.type
_entity_poly.pdbx_seq_one_letter_code
_entity_poly.pdbx_strand_id
1 'polypeptide(L)' 'MRKNLEGNIHVYKAFWNNKLDDLNLDGETVDPLIVYADLLASNDVRNLETARMIYDKELTRLIRED' A
#
# COMPACT_ATOMS: atom_id res chain seq x y z
N MET A 1 16.10 -13.14 -21.36
CA MET A 1 15.10 -14.01 -20.70
C MET A 1 14.23 -14.65 -21.78
N ARG A 2 14.11 -15.98 -21.87
CA ARG A 2 13.24 -16.65 -22.87
C ARG A 2 11.86 -16.94 -22.24
N LYS A 3 10.77 -16.58 -22.93
CA LYS A 3 9.40 -16.89 -22.48
C LYS A 3 9.10 -18.38 -22.71
N ASN A 4 8.67 -19.09 -21.67
CA ASN A 4 8.10 -20.43 -21.80
C ASN A 4 6.60 -20.32 -22.11
N LEU A 5 6.16 -20.95 -23.20
CA LEU A 5 4.77 -20.93 -23.66
C LEU A 5 3.85 -21.83 -22.81
N GLU A 6 4.41 -22.76 -22.04
CA GLU A 6 3.69 -23.69 -21.16
C GLU A 6 3.76 -23.26 -19.68
N GLY A 7 4.10 -22.00 -19.41
CA GLY A 7 4.15 -21.48 -18.05
C GLY A 7 2.77 -21.42 -17.40
N ASN A 8 2.69 -21.76 -16.12
CA ASN A 8 1.45 -21.59 -15.35
C ASN A 8 1.22 -20.11 -15.02
N ILE A 9 0.02 -19.61 -15.33
CA ILE A 9 -0.43 -18.26 -14.96
C ILE A 9 -1.24 -18.35 -13.68
N HIS A 10 -0.87 -17.57 -12.68
CA HIS A 10 -1.65 -17.42 -11.44
C HIS A 10 -2.25 -16.01 -11.41
N VAL A 11 -3.57 -15.93 -11.27
CA VAL A 11 -4.29 -14.65 -11.15
C VAL A 11 -4.82 -14.57 -9.72
N TYR A 12 -4.47 -13.50 -9.01
CA TYR A 12 -4.90 -13.26 -7.63
C TYR A 12 -5.83 -12.05 -7.58
N LYS A 13 -6.80 -12.12 -6.68
CA LYS A 13 -7.63 -10.95 -6.34
C LYS A 13 -6.85 -10.09 -5.35
N ALA A 14 -6.71 -8.81 -5.66
CA ALA A 14 -6.19 -7.83 -4.71
C ALA A 14 -7.04 -7.87 -3.43
N PHE A 15 -6.38 -8.01 -2.27
CA PHE A 15 -7.06 -8.09 -0.98
C PHE A 15 -7.39 -6.69 -0.42
N TRP A 16 -6.77 -5.64 -0.97
CA TRP A 16 -7.17 -4.26 -0.70
C TRP A 16 -8.48 -3.96 -1.45
N ASN A 17 -9.42 -3.34 -0.76
CA ASN A 17 -10.80 -3.18 -1.21
C ASN A 17 -10.87 -2.26 -2.44
N ASN A 18 -11.72 -2.59 -3.41
CA ASN A 18 -11.94 -1.80 -4.65
C ASN A 18 -12.61 -0.43 -4.42
N LYS A 19 -12.60 0.11 -3.20
CA LYS A 19 -12.97 1.51 -2.93
C LYS A 19 -11.95 2.52 -3.49
N LEU A 20 -10.94 2.04 -4.21
CA LEU A 20 -10.10 2.85 -5.08
C LEU A 20 -10.91 3.51 -6.21
N ASP A 21 -12.10 3.01 -6.55
CA ASP A 21 -13.00 3.65 -7.51
C ASP A 21 -13.76 4.86 -6.90
N ASP A 22 -13.96 4.90 -5.57
CA ASP A 22 -14.61 6.02 -4.84
C ASP A 22 -13.61 7.11 -4.43
N LEU A 23 -12.33 6.76 -4.38
CA LEU A 23 -11.24 7.71 -4.31
C LEU A 23 -11.06 8.19 -5.76
N ASN A 24 -11.30 9.45 -6.08
CA ASN A 24 -10.86 10.03 -7.36
C ASN A 24 -9.33 9.87 -7.46
N LEU A 25 -8.86 8.69 -7.87
CA LEU A 25 -7.47 8.37 -8.18
C LEU A 25 -7.23 8.76 -9.62
N ASP A 26 -7.46 10.04 -9.90
CA ASP A 26 -6.82 10.71 -11.01
C ASP A 26 -5.31 10.77 -10.69
N GLY A 27 -4.61 9.65 -10.80
CA GLY A 27 -3.15 9.56 -10.74
C GLY A 27 -2.56 8.75 -9.57
N GLU A 28 -2.14 7.52 -9.87
CA GLU A 28 -0.87 6.89 -9.45
C GLU A 28 -0.40 6.99 -7.98
N THR A 29 -1.29 6.98 -6.98
CA THR A 29 -0.86 6.97 -5.58
C THR A 29 -1.10 5.61 -4.91
N VAL A 30 -0.04 5.10 -4.28
CA VAL A 30 -0.04 3.85 -3.50
C VAL A 30 -0.83 4.06 -2.20
N ASP A 31 -1.54 3.01 -1.74
CA ASP A 31 -2.28 3.04 -0.47
C ASP A 31 -1.36 3.47 0.71
N PRO A 32 -1.77 4.42 1.56
CA PRO A 32 -0.97 4.91 2.68
C PRO A 32 -0.47 3.82 3.63
N LEU A 33 -1.20 2.70 3.79
CA LEU A 33 -0.76 1.57 4.61
C LEU A 33 0.48 0.89 4.03
N ILE A 34 0.56 0.78 2.69
CA ILE A 34 1.70 0.19 2.00
C ILE A 34 2.91 1.12 2.09
N VAL A 35 2.71 2.43 1.90
CA VAL A 35 3.78 3.43 2.05
C VAL A 35 4.33 3.43 3.49
N TYR A 36 3.47 3.37 4.49
CA TYR A 36 3.86 3.25 5.89
C TYR A 36 4.73 2.01 6.15
N ALA A 37 4.30 0.85 5.66
CA ALA A 37 5.03 -0.40 5.85
C ALA A 37 6.42 -0.37 5.19
N ASP A 38 6.53 0.19 3.98
CA ASP A 38 7.79 0.30 3.26
C ASP A 38 8.78 1.25 3.96
N LEU A 39 8.29 2.41 4.43
CA LEU A 39 9.10 3.35 5.21
C LEU A 39 9.63 2.72 6.51
N LEU A 40 8.81 1.93 7.22
CA LEU A 40 9.27 1.20 8.40
C LEU A 40 10.29 0.11 8.06
N ALA A 41 10.06 -0.65 6.97
CA ALA A 41 10.93 -1.73 6.56
C ALA A 41 12.29 -1.25 6.04
N SER A 42 12.38 0.00 5.57
CA SER A 42 13.61 0.58 5.02
C SER A 42 14.78 0.68 6.02
N ASN A 43 14.50 0.61 7.34
CA ASN A 43 15.47 0.77 8.43
C ASN A 43 16.31 2.07 8.33
N ASP A 44 15.84 3.08 7.59
CA ASP A 44 16.40 4.42 7.55
C ASP A 44 15.72 5.26 8.64
N VAL A 45 16.53 5.78 9.56
CA VAL A 45 16.05 6.62 10.67
C VAL A 45 15.26 7.84 10.16
N ARG A 46 15.60 8.36 8.98
CA ARG A 46 14.92 9.52 8.36
C ARG A 46 13.51 9.20 7.89
N ASN A 47 13.22 7.93 7.61
CA ASN A 47 11.90 7.48 7.15
C ASN A 47 10.91 7.27 8.30
N LEU A 48 11.40 7.12 9.53
CA LEU A 48 10.55 6.88 10.70
C LEU A 48 9.61 8.07 10.99
N GLU A 49 10.09 9.30 10.82
CA GLU A 49 9.27 10.50 11.01
C GLU A 49 8.14 10.56 9.97
N THR A 50 8.47 10.31 8.69
CA THR A 50 7.47 10.28 7.61
C THR A 50 6.46 9.16 7.81
N ALA A 51 6.90 7.96 8.21
CA ALA A 51 6.02 6.85 8.54
C ALA A 51 5.05 7.22 9.66
N ARG A 52 5.55 7.89 10.71
CA ARG A 52 4.71 8.34 11.83
C ARG A 52 3.64 9.34 11.38
N MET A 53 4.01 10.31 10.54
CA MET A 53 3.06 11.28 10.00
C MET A 53 1.94 10.63 9.18
N ILE A 54 2.27 9.62 8.38
CA ILE A 54 1.28 8.86 7.59
C ILE A 54 0.35 8.08 8.52
N TYR A 55 0.89 7.42 9.55
CA TYR A 55 0.07 6.70 10.53
C TYR A 55 -0.93 7.62 11.25
N ASP A 56 -0.48 8.77 11.72
CA ASP A 56 -1.31 9.70 12.49
C ASP A 56 -2.39 10.35 11.62
N LYS A 57 -2.09 10.69 10.36
CA LYS A 57 -3.02 11.38 9.45
C LYS A 57 -3.98 10.46 8.70
N GLU A 58 -3.47 9.33 8.20
CA GLU A 58 -4.21 8.50 7.24
C GLU A 58 -4.77 7.22 7.86
N LEU A 59 -4.04 6.60 8.81
CA LEU A 59 -4.34 5.25 9.30
C LEU A 59 -5.06 5.23 10.65
N THR A 60 -4.84 6.22 11.51
CA THR A 60 -5.43 6.25 12.87
C THR A 60 -6.96 6.15 12.86
N ARG A 61 -7.62 6.73 11.85
CA ARG A 61 -9.08 6.65 11.68
C ARG A 61 -9.60 5.25 11.29
N LEU A 62 -8.72 4.35 10.81
CA LEU A 62 -9.08 3.00 10.37
C LEU A 62 -9.01 1.97 11.51
N ILE A 63 -8.34 2.31 12.62
CA ILE A 63 -8.02 1.38 13.72
C ILE A 63 -8.81 1.73 15.00
N ARG A 64 -9.51 2.87 15.03
CA ARG A 64 -10.41 3.19 16.15
C ARG A 64 -11.68 2.36 16.04
N GLU A 65 -11.83 1.40 16.95
CA GLU A 65 -13.14 0.84 17.31
C GLU A 65 -13.87 1.88 18.17
N ASP A 66 -15.17 2.08 17.92
CA ASP A 66 -16.05 2.96 18.71
C ASP A 66 -16.10 2.55 20.19
#